data_AF-A0A3Q8S4P6-F1
#
_entry.id   AF-A0A3Q8S4P6-F1
#
_cell.length_a   1.000
_cell.length_b   1.000
_cell.length_c   1.000
_cell.angle_alpha   90.00
_cell.angle_beta   90.00
_cell.angle_gamma   90.00
#
_symmetry.space_group_name_H-M   'P 1'
#
loop_
_entity.id
_entity.type
_entity.pdbx_description
1 polymer ?
#
loop_
_entity_poly.entity_id
_entity_poly.type
_entity_poly.pdbx_seq_one_letter_code
_entity_poly.pdbx_strand_id
1 'polypeptide(L)'
;MQNLLSRVEILPPGFLNLFINWEEWVQRDFELPKYTNEKVVIEHTSINPNKSAHIGHLRNSCIGDTLVRLLRRVGYHVEVHNYIDDLGNQLADTVVGLLNIPLSGEYERFGDYCWDLYATTNKEYQTVEKAPI
;
A
#
# COMPACT_ATOMS: atom_id res chain seq x y z
N MET A 1 11.29 39.86 -0.40
CA MET A 1 9.97 39.60 0.23
C MET A 1 8.94 40.67 -0.09
N GLN A 2 9.33 41.94 -0.26
CA GLN A 2 8.45 42.97 -0.82
C GLN A 2 7.91 42.53 -2.19
N ASN A 3 6.63 42.83 -2.47
CA ASN A 3 5.91 42.61 -3.75
C ASN A 3 5.43 41.20 -4.11
N LEU A 4 5.44 40.21 -3.20
CA LEU A 4 4.84 38.88 -3.51
C LEU A 4 3.31 38.94 -3.66
N LEU A 5 2.66 39.89 -2.98
CA LEU A 5 1.22 40.10 -3.09
C LEU A 5 0.95 41.28 -4.01
N SER A 6 0.14 41.05 -5.05
CA SER A 6 -0.33 42.10 -5.96
C SER A 6 -1.51 42.88 -5.37
N ARG A 7 -2.35 42.21 -4.59
CA ARG A 7 -3.54 42.79 -3.96
C ARG A 7 -3.94 42.00 -2.72
N VAL A 8 -4.56 42.70 -1.76
CA VAL A 8 -5.22 42.12 -0.61
C VAL A 8 -6.63 42.71 -0.53
N GLU A 9 -7.65 41.86 -0.39
CA GLU A 9 -9.05 42.28 -0.30
C GLU A 9 -9.71 41.69 0.94
N ILE A 10 -10.58 42.48 1.57
CA ILE A 10 -11.43 42.03 2.67
C ILE A 10 -12.86 42.01 2.14
N LEU A 11 -13.46 40.82 2.07
CA LEU A 11 -14.82 40.63 1.61
C LEU A 11 -15.74 40.23 2.77
N PRO A 12 -16.96 40.80 2.86
CA PRO A 12 -17.97 40.30 3.79
C PRO A 12 -18.24 38.80 3.57
N PRO A 13 -18.45 38.00 4.62
CA PRO A 13 -18.57 38.36 6.04
C PRO A 13 -17.24 38.35 6.83
N GLY A 14 -16.08 38.40 6.17
CA GLY A 14 -14.77 38.44 6.85
C GLY A 14 -13.64 37.66 6.18
N PHE A 15 -13.75 37.35 4.88
CA PHE A 15 -12.69 36.68 4.14
C PHE A 15 -11.55 37.65 3.83
N LEU A 16 -10.31 37.22 4.10
CA LEU A 16 -9.09 37.90 3.66
C LEU A 16 -8.56 37.18 2.42
N ASN A 17 -8.75 37.78 1.25
CA ASN A 17 -8.24 37.26 -0.02
C ASN A 17 -6.87 37.85 -0.31
N LEU A 18 -5.89 36.98 -0.59
CA LEU A 18 -4.53 37.35 -0.96
C LEU A 18 -4.30 36.99 -2.43
N PHE A 19 -3.85 37.95 -3.24
CA PHE A 19 -3.57 37.75 -4.65
C PHE A 19 -2.06 37.74 -4.87
N ILE A 20 -1.55 36.66 -5.45
CA ILE A 20 -0.12 36.51 -5.73
C ILE A 20 0.26 37.40 -6.92
N ASN A 21 1.41 38.06 -6.83
CA ASN A 21 2.09 38.64 -7.99
C ASN A 21 2.85 37.52 -8.72
N TRP A 22 2.28 37.01 -9.81
CA TRP A 22 2.84 35.88 -10.55
C TRP A 22 4.15 36.21 -11.28
N GLU A 23 4.34 37.47 -11.72
CA GLU A 23 5.59 37.93 -12.34
C GLU A 23 6.75 37.88 -11.35
N GLU A 24 6.50 38.29 -10.11
CA GLU A 24 7.49 38.19 -9.02
C GLU A 24 7.67 36.74 -8.54
N TRP A 25 6.59 35.92 -8.55
CA TRP A 25 6.65 34.54 -8.09
C TRP A 25 7.49 33.64 -9.01
N VAL A 26 7.34 33.77 -10.33
CA VAL A 26 8.00 32.88 -11.29
C VAL A 26 9.53 33.05 -11.32
N GLN A 27 10.03 34.21 -10.90
CA GLN A 27 11.47 34.48 -10.81
C GLN A 27 12.10 33.85 -9.57
N ARG A 28 11.32 33.22 -8.69
CA ARG A 28 11.82 32.62 -7.46
C ARG A 28 12.14 31.15 -7.69
N ASP A 29 13.34 30.77 -7.26
CA ASP A 29 13.72 29.38 -7.16
C ASP A 29 12.85 28.68 -6.11
N PHE A 30 12.34 27.51 -6.47
CA PHE A 30 11.61 26.63 -5.56
C PHE A 30 12.47 25.43 -5.22
N GLU A 31 12.95 25.39 -3.98
CA GLU A 31 13.50 24.17 -3.40
C GLU A 31 12.45 23.51 -2.50
N LEU A 32 12.32 22.20 -2.63
CA LEU A 32 11.51 21.44 -1.68
C LEU A 32 12.12 21.57 -0.28
N PRO A 33 11.32 21.79 0.76
CA PRO A 33 11.82 21.79 2.13
C PRO A 33 12.48 20.44 2.42
N LYS A 34 13.74 20.50 2.86
CA LYS A 34 14.49 19.33 3.30
C LYS A 34 14.14 19.08 4.75
N TYR A 35 13.28 18.10 5.00
CA TYR A 35 13.04 17.58 6.33
C TYR A 35 14.28 16.81 6.82
N THR A 36 14.43 16.74 8.13
CA THR A 36 15.62 16.21 8.83
C THR A 36 15.92 14.76 8.45
N ASN A 37 17.17 14.31 8.71
CA ASN A 37 17.67 12.93 8.54
C ASN A 37 16.96 11.89 9.46
N GLU A 38 15.69 12.11 9.76
CA GLU A 38 14.88 11.19 10.53
C GLU A 38 14.59 9.93 9.73
N LYS A 39 14.59 8.82 10.46
CA LYS A 39 14.26 7.51 9.90
C LYS A 39 12.76 7.34 9.87
N VAL A 40 12.23 6.97 8.72
CA VAL A 40 10.82 6.58 8.55
C VAL A 40 10.77 5.14 8.09
N VAL A 41 9.92 4.34 8.73
CA VAL A 41 9.61 2.98 8.28
C VAL A 41 8.27 3.02 7.56
N ILE A 42 8.24 2.50 6.33
CA ILE A 42 7.00 2.31 5.57
C ILE A 42 6.86 0.83 5.29
N GLU A 43 5.84 0.23 5.88
CA GLU A 43 5.42 -1.13 5.54
C GLU A 43 4.31 -1.08 4.48
N HIS A 44 4.45 -1.87 3.42
CA HIS A 44 3.40 -2.05 2.44
C HIS A 44 3.49 -3.44 1.79
N THR A 45 2.54 -3.73 0.91
CA THR A 45 2.34 -5.02 0.25
C THR A 45 1.81 -6.08 1.21
N SER A 46 2.63 -6.53 2.17
CA SER A 46 2.33 -7.47 3.27
C SER A 46 1.26 -8.51 2.93
N ILE A 47 1.46 -9.22 1.81
CA ILE A 47 0.52 -10.22 1.30
C ILE A 47 0.84 -11.55 2.00
N ASN A 48 -0.20 -12.23 2.49
CA ASN A 48 -0.05 -13.59 3.01
C ASN A 48 0.58 -14.51 1.94
N PRO A 49 1.58 -15.33 2.29
CA PRO A 49 2.35 -16.15 1.34
C PRO A 49 1.59 -17.42 0.90
N ASN A 50 0.26 -17.35 0.83
CA ASN A 50 -0.63 -18.46 0.48
C ASN A 50 -1.32 -18.27 -0.88
N LYS A 51 -0.97 -17.19 -1.61
CA LYS A 51 -1.58 -16.86 -2.90
C LYS A 51 -0.73 -15.97 -3.79
N SER A 52 -1.02 -16.00 -5.09
CA SER A 52 -0.55 -15.00 -6.04
C SER A 52 -1.08 -13.59 -5.74
N ALA A 53 -0.26 -12.59 -6.06
CA ALA A 53 -0.67 -11.19 -6.02
C ALA A 53 -1.73 -10.89 -7.11
N HIS A 54 -2.61 -9.92 -6.86
CA HIS A 54 -3.68 -9.52 -7.76
C HIS A 54 -3.89 -7.99 -7.68
N ILE A 55 -4.77 -7.43 -8.52
CA ILE A 55 -4.95 -5.96 -8.63
C ILE A 55 -5.27 -5.27 -7.29
N GLY A 56 -6.03 -5.93 -6.42
CA GLY A 56 -6.26 -5.47 -5.05
C GLY A 56 -4.98 -5.23 -4.23
N HIS A 57 -3.98 -6.10 -4.36
CA HIS A 57 -2.68 -5.94 -3.69
C HIS A 57 -1.84 -4.83 -4.35
N LEU A 58 -1.96 -4.66 -5.68
CA LEU A 58 -1.23 -3.62 -6.40
C LEU A 58 -1.55 -2.22 -5.86
N ARG A 59 -2.81 -1.96 -5.47
CA ARG A 59 -3.19 -0.68 -4.86
C ARG A 59 -2.35 -0.36 -3.62
N ASN A 60 -2.22 -1.32 -2.70
CA ASN A 60 -1.45 -1.12 -1.47
C ASN A 60 0.04 -0.89 -1.80
N SER A 61 0.63 -1.73 -2.67
CA SER A 61 2.02 -1.59 -3.10
C SER A 61 2.30 -0.23 -3.76
N CYS A 62 1.41 0.25 -4.66
CA CYS A 62 1.59 1.54 -5.32
C CYS A 62 1.48 2.72 -4.37
N ILE A 63 0.55 2.68 -3.41
CA ILE A 63 0.40 3.75 -2.41
C ILE A 63 1.65 3.79 -1.53
N GLY A 64 2.09 2.64 -1.02
CA GLY A 64 3.30 2.53 -0.20
C GLY A 64 4.53 3.05 -0.92
N ASP A 65 4.79 2.56 -2.15
CA ASP A 65 5.94 3.00 -2.95
C ASP A 65 5.87 4.50 -3.31
N THR A 66 4.68 5.06 -3.52
CA THR A 66 4.51 6.50 -3.72
C THR A 66 4.95 7.29 -2.49
N LEU A 67 4.54 6.86 -1.28
CA LEU A 67 4.96 7.50 -0.03
C LEU A 67 6.47 7.39 0.18
N VAL A 68 7.08 6.24 -0.13
CA VAL A 68 8.53 6.03 -0.08
C VAL A 68 9.25 7.07 -0.95
N ARG A 69 8.80 7.24 -2.21
CA ARG A 69 9.39 8.19 -3.15
C ARG A 69 9.24 9.63 -2.68
N LEU A 70 8.07 10.02 -2.19
CA LEU A 70 7.82 11.36 -1.69
C LEU A 70 8.68 11.68 -0.46
N LEU A 71 8.76 10.78 0.51
CA LEU A 71 9.53 10.99 1.74
C LEU A 71 11.04 11.02 1.48
N ARG A 72 11.56 10.14 0.62
CA ARG A 72 12.96 10.22 0.17
C ARG A 72 13.25 11.53 -0.57
N ARG A 73 12.30 12.01 -1.38
CA ARG A 73 12.46 13.26 -2.16
C ARG A 73 12.60 14.49 -1.27
N VAL A 74 11.99 14.49 -0.09
CA VAL A 74 12.03 15.60 0.88
C VAL A 74 13.06 15.39 2.01
N GLY A 75 13.91 14.36 1.94
CA GLY A 75 15.10 14.23 2.79
C GLY A 75 15.07 13.13 3.86
N TYR A 76 13.99 12.36 4.00
CA TYR A 76 13.92 11.29 5.00
C TYR A 76 14.75 10.05 4.61
N HIS A 77 15.30 9.37 5.61
CA HIS A 77 15.84 8.02 5.45
C HIS A 77 14.72 6.99 5.55
N VAL A 78 14.23 6.53 4.41
CA VAL A 78 13.08 5.61 4.36
C VAL A 78 13.52 4.15 4.25
N GLU A 79 13.18 3.36 5.26
CA GLU A 79 13.27 1.91 5.27
C GLU A 79 11.91 1.32 4.85
N VAL A 80 11.94 0.36 3.92
CA VAL A 80 10.74 -0.25 3.34
C VAL A 80 10.61 -1.67 3.87
N HIS A 81 9.47 -1.99 4.47
CA HIS A 81 9.17 -3.31 5.01
C HIS A 81 8.07 -4.00 4.20
N ASN A 82 8.19 -5.31 4.10
CA ASN A 82 7.15 -6.19 3.56
C ASN A 82 7.00 -7.34 4.56
N TYR A 83 5.96 -7.26 5.40
CA TYR A 83 5.72 -8.26 6.44
C TYR A 83 5.16 -9.53 5.80
N ILE A 84 5.73 -10.68 6.17
CA ILE A 84 5.30 -11.99 5.70
C ILE A 84 4.74 -12.75 6.90
N ASP A 85 3.45 -13.04 6.88
CA ASP A 85 2.81 -13.89 7.90
C ASP A 85 2.95 -15.37 7.52
N ASP A 86 4.00 -16.01 8.01
CA ASP A 86 4.29 -17.43 7.80
C ASP A 86 3.75 -18.34 8.91
N LEU A 87 3.01 -17.78 9.87
CA LEU A 87 2.42 -18.53 10.99
C LEU A 87 0.90 -18.36 11.11
N GLY A 88 0.29 -17.52 10.26
CA GLY A 88 -1.13 -17.25 10.25
C GLY A 88 -1.98 -18.44 9.74
N ASN A 89 -3.24 -18.47 10.18
CA ASN A 89 -4.20 -19.54 9.86
C ASN A 89 -4.35 -19.78 8.35
N GLN A 90 -4.31 -18.73 7.53
CA GLN A 90 -4.46 -18.88 6.08
C GLN A 90 -3.32 -19.71 5.46
N LEU A 91 -2.09 -19.56 5.95
CA LEU A 91 -0.99 -20.41 5.51
C LEU A 91 -1.13 -21.82 6.10
N ALA A 92 -1.53 -21.93 7.37
CA ALA A 92 -1.78 -23.23 8.00
C ALA A 92 -2.83 -24.05 7.22
N ASP A 93 -3.92 -23.43 6.78
CA ASP A 93 -4.95 -24.06 5.95
C ASP A 93 -4.42 -24.50 4.59
N THR A 94 -3.58 -23.67 3.95
CA THR A 94 -2.90 -24.07 2.72
C THR A 94 -1.99 -25.28 2.96
N VAL A 95 -1.29 -25.36 4.10
CA VAL A 95 -0.48 -26.53 4.47
C VAL A 95 -1.35 -27.77 4.72
N VAL A 96 -2.51 -27.63 5.37
CA VAL A 96 -3.47 -28.74 5.49
C VAL A 96 -3.88 -29.25 4.12
N GLY A 97 -4.20 -28.34 3.19
CA GLY A 97 -4.49 -28.68 1.81
C GLY A 97 -3.34 -29.44 1.13
N LEU A 98 -2.10 -28.97 1.30
CA LEU A 98 -0.89 -29.59 0.72
C LEU A 98 -0.73 -31.04 1.16
N LEU A 99 -1.09 -31.34 2.41
CA LEU A 99 -0.91 -32.66 3.01
C LEU A 99 -2.06 -33.63 2.73
N ASN A 100 -3.27 -33.13 2.48
CA ASN A 100 -4.48 -33.97 2.48
C ASN A 100 -5.26 -33.95 1.17
N ILE A 101 -5.07 -32.97 0.30
CA ILE A 101 -5.81 -32.85 -0.97
C ILE A 101 -4.91 -33.33 -2.11
N PRO A 102 -5.35 -34.32 -2.92
CA PRO A 102 -4.55 -34.80 -4.04
C PRO A 102 -4.28 -33.66 -5.03
N LEU A 103 -3.01 -33.51 -5.37
CA LEU A 103 -2.54 -32.52 -6.33
C LEU A 103 -3.19 -32.79 -7.69
N SER A 104 -3.90 -31.79 -8.23
CA SER A 104 -4.46 -31.85 -9.58
C SER A 104 -4.42 -30.48 -10.23
N GLY A 105 -4.19 -30.44 -11.54
CA GLY A 105 -4.11 -29.20 -12.33
C GLY A 105 -2.68 -28.84 -12.77
N GLU A 106 -2.59 -28.12 -13.89
CA GLU A 106 -1.36 -27.47 -14.35
C GLU A 106 -1.40 -25.99 -13.93
N TYR A 107 -0.36 -25.54 -13.23
CA TYR A 107 -0.27 -24.17 -12.72
C TYR A 107 1.01 -23.51 -13.21
N GLU A 108 0.89 -22.29 -13.74
CA GLU A 108 2.05 -21.48 -14.15
C GLU A 108 2.80 -20.95 -12.92
N ARG A 109 2.07 -20.61 -11.83
CA ARG A 109 2.64 -20.01 -10.63
C ARG A 109 2.26 -20.81 -9.40
N PHE A 110 3.23 -21.00 -8.51
CA PHE A 110 3.01 -21.66 -7.22
C PHE A 110 1.94 -20.96 -6.37
N GLY A 111 1.82 -19.64 -6.47
CA GLY A 111 0.78 -18.87 -5.77
C GLY A 111 -0.63 -19.13 -6.30
N ASP A 112 -0.80 -19.47 -7.58
CA ASP A 112 -2.12 -19.80 -8.16
C ASP A 112 -2.53 -21.20 -7.69
N TYR A 113 -1.57 -22.11 -7.66
CA TYR A 113 -1.73 -23.42 -7.06
C TYR A 113 -2.15 -23.34 -5.57
N CYS A 114 -1.45 -22.52 -4.77
CA CYS A 114 -1.80 -22.33 -3.35
C CYS A 114 -3.18 -21.71 -3.16
N TRP A 115 -3.59 -20.80 -4.07
CA TRP A 115 -4.92 -20.19 -4.05
C TRP A 115 -6.02 -21.25 -4.22
N ASP A 116 -5.91 -22.11 -5.24
CA ASP A 116 -6.90 -23.15 -5.51
C ASP A 116 -6.97 -24.18 -4.37
N LEU A 117 -5.80 -24.54 -3.83
CA LEU A 117 -5.69 -25.45 -2.71
C LEU A 117 -6.36 -24.89 -1.45
N TYR A 118 -6.10 -23.61 -1.13
CA TYR A 118 -6.75 -22.91 -0.03
C TYR A 118 -8.27 -22.86 -0.21
N ALA A 119 -8.74 -22.52 -1.42
CA ALA A 119 -10.16 -22.47 -1.73
C ALA A 119 -10.84 -23.85 -1.62
N THR A 120 -10.15 -24.91 -2.04
CA THR A 120 -10.64 -26.28 -1.95
C THR A 120 -10.70 -26.76 -0.49
N THR A 121 -9.63 -26.52 0.28
CA THR A 121 -9.58 -26.84 1.71
C THR A 121 -10.74 -26.20 2.48
N ASN A 122 -11.03 -24.92 2.21
CA ASN A 122 -12.15 -24.23 2.84
C ASN A 122 -13.53 -24.78 2.43
N LYS A 123 -13.68 -25.29 1.19
CA LYS A 123 -14.93 -25.96 0.77
C LYS A 123 -15.12 -27.28 1.50
N GLU A 124 -14.05 -28.05 1.70
CA GLU A 124 -14.10 -29.31 2.46
C GLU A 124 -14.53 -29.05 3.91
N TYR A 125 -13.94 -28.05 4.58
CA TYR A 125 -14.35 -27.66 5.94
C TYR A 125 -15.85 -27.35 6.04
N GLN A 126 -16.39 -26.59 5.10
CA GLN A 126 -17.83 -26.26 5.07
C GLN A 126 -18.73 -27.47 4.82
N THR A 127 -18.21 -28.51 4.17
CA THR A 127 -18.95 -29.72 3.85
C THR A 127 -19.03 -30.64 5.07
N VAL A 128 -17.93 -30.73 5.83
CA VAL A 128 -17.85 -31.48 7.09
C VAL A 128 -18.72 -30.83 8.18
N GLU A 129 -18.73 -29.50 8.31
CA GLU A 129 -19.58 -28.79 9.29
C GLU A 129 -21.09 -28.98 9.04
N LYS A 130 -21.50 -29.33 7.82
CA LYS A 130 -22.90 -29.51 7.42
C LYS A 130 -23.36 -30.97 7.44
N ALA A 131 -22.49 -31.93 7.73
CA ALA A 131 -22.87 -33.34 7.82
C ALA A 131 -23.73 -33.56 9.09
N PRO A 132 -24.96 -34.11 8.98
CA PRO A 132 -25.73 -34.48 10.16
C PRO A 132 -24.99 -35.58 10.94
N ILE A 133 -24.90 -35.42 12.25
CA ILE A 133 -24.32 -36.37 13.20
C ILE A 133 -25.13 -37.67 13.18
#